data_AF-A0A150PBQ0-F1
#
_entry.id   AF-A0A150PBQ0-F1
#
_cell.length_a   1.000
_cell.length_b   1.000
_cell.length_c   1.000
_cell.angle_alpha   90.00
_cell.angle_beta   90.00
_cell.angle_gamma   90.00
#
_symmetry.space_group_name_H-M   'P 1'
#
loop_
_entity.id
_entity.type
_entity.pdbx_description
1 polymer ?
#
loop_
_entity_poly.entity_id
_entity_poly.type
_entity_poly.pdbx_seq_one_letter_code
_entity_poly.pdbx_strand_id
1 'polypeptide(L)'
;MSVVLTCLPCAVFVASPLAATDEHGAAARHQTDAAAGKLGDIERIIAVEQLPAPVREALARFGKELKILQVEENIDGGVATYEIDLLLVDTYHEVEFDAEGNVIGAEIEAWIVPLTSVPELARRAIEDEAAGAAILEVRMEIEEDLGDHVYEADIRNAKRTYALRILGDGTLIERDITLDMLPPGAYWALVRAAQGGWIVELDEELHDGKLTYEANIVIGRVELEISVDADGNVVEVNYP
;
A
#
# COMPACT_ATOMS: atom_id res chain seq x y z
N MET A 1 -18.20 40.96 44.47
CA MET A 1 -18.29 41.43 45.87
C MET A 1 -19.15 40.44 46.64
N SER A 2 -18.65 40.00 47.78
CA SER A 2 -19.27 39.08 48.74
C SER A 2 -20.59 39.57 49.33
N VAL A 3 -21.18 38.67 50.14
CA VAL A 3 -22.08 38.84 51.29
C VAL A 3 -23.46 38.23 50.97
N VAL A 4 -23.72 36.95 51.29
CA VAL A 4 -23.94 36.31 52.61
C VAL A 4 -25.22 36.81 53.29
N LEU A 5 -26.12 35.87 53.64
CA LEU A 5 -27.06 35.81 54.79
C LEU A 5 -28.18 34.81 54.42
N THR A 6 -28.74 33.90 55.22
CA THR A 6 -28.52 33.45 56.61
C THR A 6 -29.47 32.27 56.91
N CYS A 7 -28.98 31.32 57.72
CA CYS A 7 -29.61 30.63 58.86
C CYS A 7 -31.05 30.04 58.81
N LEU A 8 -31.11 28.70 59.00
CA LEU A 8 -31.69 27.88 60.14
C LEU A 8 -33.08 28.24 60.74
N PRO A 9 -33.83 27.34 61.46
CA PRO A 9 -33.49 26.01 62.03
C PRO A 9 -34.64 24.92 62.06
N CYS A 10 -34.36 23.80 62.74
CA CYS A 10 -35.28 22.86 63.46
C CYS A 10 -36.21 21.94 62.62
N ALA A 11 -36.46 20.67 62.95
CA ALA A 11 -36.43 20.00 64.25
C ALA A 11 -36.13 18.48 64.16
N VAL A 12 -35.68 18.00 65.31
CA VAL A 12 -35.34 16.64 65.75
C VAL A 12 -36.58 15.73 65.82
N PHE A 13 -36.46 14.45 65.49
CA PHE A 13 -36.99 13.38 66.35
C PHE A 13 -36.15 12.09 66.24
N VAL A 14 -35.93 11.52 67.41
CA VAL A 14 -35.04 10.42 67.77
C VAL A 14 -35.79 9.10 67.72
N ALA A 15 -35.16 8.04 67.22
CA ALA A 15 -35.31 6.68 67.76
C ALA A 15 -34.18 5.76 67.26
N SER A 16 -33.20 5.52 68.13
CA SER A 16 -32.36 4.31 68.18
C SER A 16 -33.02 3.34 69.21
N PRO A 17 -32.77 2.01 69.27
CA PRO A 17 -31.45 1.42 69.03
C PRO A 17 -31.35 -0.02 68.46
N LEU A 18 -30.09 -0.33 68.10
CA LEU A 18 -29.34 -1.60 68.19
C LEU A 18 -29.93 -2.91 67.66
N ALA A 19 -29.28 -3.45 66.63
CA ALA A 19 -28.52 -4.70 66.74
C ALA A 19 -27.39 -4.72 65.70
N ALA A 20 -26.17 -4.99 66.15
CA ALA A 20 -24.99 -5.17 65.31
C ALA A 20 -24.81 -6.65 64.95
N THR A 21 -24.32 -6.94 63.75
CA THR A 21 -23.10 -7.72 63.47
C THR A 21 -22.89 -7.83 61.96
N ASP A 22 -21.69 -7.44 61.52
CA ASP A 22 -20.76 -8.03 60.54
C ASP A 22 -21.31 -8.67 59.25
N GLU A 23 -20.71 -8.61 58.07
CA GLU A 23 -19.55 -7.96 57.46
C GLU A 23 -19.62 -8.35 55.96
N HIS A 24 -19.05 -7.55 55.07
CA HIS A 24 -18.52 -7.93 53.74
C HIS A 24 -19.44 -8.59 52.68
N GLY A 25 -19.68 -7.90 51.56
CA GLY A 25 -20.03 -8.58 50.31
C GLY A 25 -20.76 -7.74 49.27
N ALA A 26 -19.98 -7.11 48.39
CA ALA A 26 -20.39 -6.18 47.36
C ALA A 26 -21.52 -6.65 46.41
N ALA A 27 -22.37 -5.68 46.05
CA ALA A 27 -23.31 -5.74 44.96
C ALA A 27 -22.59 -5.85 43.61
N ALA A 28 -22.85 -6.92 42.86
CA ALA A 28 -22.50 -7.02 41.45
C ALA A 28 -23.61 -6.35 40.63
N ARG A 29 -23.39 -5.08 40.26
CA ARG A 29 -24.04 -4.48 39.11
C ARG A 29 -23.42 -5.10 37.85
N HIS A 30 -24.25 -5.71 37.02
CA HIS A 30 -23.88 -6.10 35.66
C HIS A 30 -23.54 -4.83 34.86
N GLN A 31 -22.25 -4.53 34.79
CA GLN A 31 -21.66 -3.57 33.88
C GLN A 31 -21.28 -4.38 32.64
N THR A 32 -22.12 -4.32 31.60
CA THR A 32 -21.78 -4.83 30.27
C THR A 32 -20.80 -3.85 29.64
N ASP A 33 -19.53 -3.98 29.97
CA ASP A 33 -18.45 -3.39 29.18
C ASP A 33 -18.32 -4.23 27.90
N ALA A 34 -19.08 -3.84 26.88
CA ALA A 34 -18.76 -4.19 25.51
C ALA A 34 -17.54 -3.35 25.13
N ALA A 35 -16.35 -3.87 25.42
CA ALA A 35 -15.14 -3.41 24.78
C ALA A 35 -15.31 -3.68 23.28
N ALA A 36 -15.66 -2.64 22.53
CA ALA A 36 -15.45 -2.61 21.10
C ALA A 36 -13.95 -2.85 20.90
N GLY A 37 -13.60 -4.08 20.51
CA GLY A 37 -12.26 -4.38 20.04
C GLY A 37 -11.96 -3.40 18.93
N LYS A 38 -10.83 -2.69 19.03
CA LYS A 38 -10.31 -1.86 17.95
C LYS A 38 -10.27 -2.78 16.73
N LEU A 39 -11.18 -2.59 15.79
CA LEU A 39 -11.11 -3.25 14.49
C LEU A 39 -9.76 -2.80 13.94
N GLY A 40 -8.83 -3.74 13.84
CA GLY A 40 -7.53 -3.45 13.28
C GLY A 40 -7.68 -3.08 11.81
N ASP A 41 -6.68 -2.37 11.30
CA ASP A 41 -6.62 -1.97 9.92
C ASP A 41 -6.48 -3.25 9.07
N ILE A 42 -7.32 -3.39 8.05
CA ILE A 42 -7.31 -4.54 7.14
C ILE A 42 -7.19 -4.01 5.73
N GLU A 43 -6.20 -4.53 5.02
CA GLU A 43 -6.00 -4.32 3.59
C GLU A 43 -6.05 -5.69 2.90
N ARG A 44 -6.71 -5.76 1.74
CA ARG A 44 -6.74 -6.98 0.94
C ARG A 44 -7.21 -6.75 -0.48
N ILE A 45 -6.58 -7.49 -1.39
CA ILE A 45 -7.08 -7.67 -2.75
C ILE A 45 -8.36 -8.51 -2.72
N ILE A 46 -9.42 -8.02 -3.38
CA ILE A 46 -10.71 -8.70 -3.53
C ILE A 46 -11.10 -8.84 -5.00
N ALA A 47 -12.00 -9.76 -5.31
CA ALA A 47 -12.58 -9.85 -6.65
C ALA A 47 -13.63 -8.74 -6.87
N VAL A 48 -13.78 -8.27 -8.11
CA VAL A 48 -14.77 -7.25 -8.51
C VAL A 48 -16.20 -7.63 -8.08
N GLU A 49 -16.54 -8.92 -8.07
CA GLU A 49 -17.85 -9.40 -7.64
C GLU A 49 -18.13 -9.17 -6.14
N GLN A 50 -17.08 -9.01 -5.33
CA GLN A 50 -17.18 -8.76 -3.89
C GLN A 50 -17.44 -7.29 -3.56
N LEU A 51 -17.23 -6.37 -4.51
CA LEU A 51 -17.51 -4.94 -4.33
C LEU A 51 -18.98 -4.70 -3.94
N PRO A 52 -19.27 -3.68 -3.11
CA PRO A 52 -20.64 -3.26 -2.86
C PRO A 52 -21.39 -2.91 -4.15
N ALA A 53 -22.70 -3.16 -4.18
CA ALA A 53 -23.53 -2.81 -5.34
C ALA A 53 -23.42 -1.34 -5.76
N PRO A 54 -23.39 -0.36 -4.83
CA PRO A 54 -23.21 1.04 -5.20
C PRO A 54 -21.85 1.32 -5.88
N VAL A 55 -20.76 0.71 -5.42
CA VAL A 55 -19.43 0.85 -6.03
C VAL A 55 -19.43 0.28 -7.45
N ARG A 56 -20.01 -0.91 -7.66
CA ARG A 56 -20.15 -1.49 -9.01
C ARG A 56 -21.00 -0.61 -9.94
N GLU A 57 -22.06 0.00 -9.42
CA GLU A 57 -22.88 0.95 -10.17
C GLU A 57 -22.12 2.24 -10.52
N ALA A 58 -21.22 2.70 -9.64
CA ALA A 58 -20.34 3.82 -9.91
C ALA A 58 -19.32 3.48 -11.02
N LEU A 59 -18.66 2.32 -10.92
CA LEU A 59 -17.72 1.82 -11.94
C LEU A 59 -18.36 1.71 -13.33
N ALA A 60 -19.62 1.29 -13.41
CA ALA A 60 -20.33 1.20 -14.69
C ALA A 60 -20.46 2.55 -15.43
N ARG A 61 -20.27 3.69 -14.74
CA ARG A 61 -20.34 5.04 -15.34
C ARG A 61 -19.09 5.42 -16.14
N PHE A 62 -17.95 4.76 -15.91
CA PHE A 62 -16.72 4.97 -16.68
C PHE A 62 -16.81 4.40 -18.11
N GLY A 63 -17.83 3.57 -18.38
CA GLY A 63 -18.12 3.08 -19.72
C GLY A 63 -17.46 1.75 -20.06
N LYS A 64 -17.50 1.38 -21.35
CA LYS A 64 -17.13 0.03 -21.81
C LYS A 64 -15.63 -0.16 -22.05
N GLU A 65 -14.88 0.93 -22.10
CA GLU A 65 -13.43 0.91 -22.33
C GLU A 65 -12.65 0.73 -21.03
N LEU A 66 -13.34 0.77 -19.89
CA LEU A 66 -12.79 0.49 -18.58
C LEU A 66 -12.27 -0.95 -18.51
N LYS A 67 -11.03 -1.10 -18.06
CA LYS A 67 -10.52 -2.36 -17.52
C LYS A 67 -10.20 -2.15 -16.04
N ILE A 68 -10.69 -3.04 -15.20
CA ILE A 68 -10.31 -3.10 -13.79
C ILE A 68 -9.09 -4.01 -13.70
N LEU A 69 -8.01 -3.51 -13.14
CA LEU A 69 -6.72 -4.20 -13.02
C LEU A 69 -6.63 -4.88 -11.65
N GLN A 70 -6.90 -4.14 -10.59
CA GLN A 70 -6.89 -4.60 -9.20
C GLN A 70 -8.05 -3.95 -8.44
N VAL A 71 -8.46 -4.59 -7.35
CA VAL A 71 -9.41 -4.03 -6.39
C VAL A 71 -8.88 -4.36 -5.01
N GLU A 72 -8.69 -3.33 -4.20
CA GLU A 72 -8.34 -3.43 -2.81
C GLU A 72 -9.50 -3.00 -1.91
N GLU A 73 -9.70 -3.71 -0.80
CA GLU A 73 -10.59 -3.29 0.28
C GLU A 73 -9.75 -2.90 1.48
N ASN A 74 -9.90 -1.64 1.89
CA ASN A 74 -9.27 -1.05 3.06
C ASN A 74 -10.29 -0.84 4.17
N ILE A 75 -10.03 -1.34 5.37
CA ILE A 75 -10.89 -1.20 6.54
C ILE A 75 -10.10 -0.54 7.66
N ASP A 76 -10.26 0.77 7.83
CA ASP A 76 -9.71 1.53 8.97
C ASP A 76 -10.86 1.88 9.94
N GLY A 77 -10.68 1.53 11.22
CA GLY A 77 -11.64 1.87 12.26
C GLY A 77 -13.04 1.27 12.03
N GLY A 78 -13.15 0.23 11.20
CA GLY A 78 -14.41 -0.39 10.79
C GLY A 78 -15.14 0.31 9.64
N VAL A 79 -14.50 1.29 8.99
CA VAL A 79 -14.98 1.96 7.78
C VAL A 79 -14.28 1.35 6.58
N ALA A 80 -15.05 0.83 5.62
CA ALA A 80 -14.49 0.25 4.41
C ALA A 80 -14.38 1.31 3.30
N THR A 81 -13.21 1.39 2.67
CA THR A 81 -12.97 2.06 1.39
C THR A 81 -12.47 1.03 0.37
N TYR A 82 -12.54 1.40 -0.90
CA TYR A 82 -12.19 0.53 -2.01
C TYR A 82 -11.32 1.29 -3.00
N GLU A 83 -10.05 0.92 -3.06
CA GLU A 83 -9.10 1.45 -4.01
C GLU A 83 -9.07 0.54 -5.24
N ILE A 84 -9.11 1.15 -6.41
CA ILE A 84 -9.33 0.41 -7.66
C ILE A 84 -8.44 0.96 -8.75
N ASP A 85 -7.55 0.11 -9.23
CA ASP A 85 -6.68 0.39 -10.37
C ASP A 85 -7.43 0.14 -11.66
N LEU A 86 -7.46 1.17 -12.49
CA LEU A 86 -8.27 1.24 -13.70
C LEU A 86 -7.38 1.62 -14.88
N LEU A 87 -7.50 0.87 -15.98
CA LEU A 87 -7.06 1.35 -17.27
C LEU A 87 -8.26 1.93 -18.02
N LEU A 88 -8.27 3.24 -18.20
CA LEU A 88 -9.26 3.96 -19.01
C LEU A 88 -8.60 4.50 -20.28
N VAL A 89 -8.89 3.84 -21.40
CA VAL A 89 -8.24 4.10 -22.69
C VAL A 89 -6.73 3.84 -22.58
N ASP A 90 -5.94 4.89 -22.41
CA ASP A 90 -4.47 4.89 -22.39
C ASP A 90 -3.94 5.53 -21.09
N THR A 91 -4.75 5.59 -20.03
CA THR A 91 -4.38 6.17 -18.74
C THR A 91 -4.69 5.18 -17.61
N TYR A 92 -3.69 4.95 -16.76
CA TYR A 92 -3.82 4.24 -15.50
C TYR A 92 -4.29 5.22 -14.42
N HIS A 93 -5.33 4.81 -13.71
CA HIS A 93 -5.96 5.58 -12.65
C HIS A 93 -6.13 4.72 -11.43
N GLU A 94 -5.78 5.25 -10.27
CA GLU A 94 -6.25 4.76 -8.99
C GLU A 94 -7.49 5.57 -8.60
N VAL A 95 -8.58 4.89 -8.23
CA VAL A 95 -9.80 5.55 -7.76
C VAL A 95 -10.29 4.91 -6.48
N GLU A 96 -10.38 5.72 -5.43
CA GLU A 96 -10.88 5.30 -4.13
C GLU A 96 -12.37 5.63 -3.98
N PHE A 97 -13.15 4.63 -3.54
CA PHE A 97 -14.58 4.74 -3.27
C PHE A 97 -14.91 4.49 -1.80
N ASP A 98 -15.90 5.19 -1.28
CA ASP A 98 -16.60 4.75 -0.06
C ASP A 98 -17.56 3.58 -0.35
N ALA A 99 -18.11 2.97 0.70
CA ALA A 99 -19.04 1.84 0.58
C ALA A 99 -20.36 2.19 -0.15
N GLU A 100 -20.72 3.47 -0.21
CA GLU A 100 -21.87 3.99 -0.94
C GLU A 100 -21.55 4.28 -2.43
N GLY A 101 -20.32 4.04 -2.87
CA GLY A 101 -19.89 4.25 -4.26
C GLY A 101 -19.64 5.72 -4.62
N ASN A 102 -19.44 6.59 -3.62
CA ASN A 102 -18.94 7.94 -3.86
C ASN A 102 -17.42 7.88 -4.03
N VAL A 103 -16.89 8.63 -5.00
CA VAL A 103 -15.45 8.79 -5.18
C VAL A 103 -14.92 9.71 -4.08
N ILE A 104 -13.94 9.22 -3.33
CA ILE A 104 -13.26 9.95 -2.24
C ILE A 104 -11.80 10.25 -2.55
N GLY A 105 -11.19 9.50 -3.48
CA GLY A 105 -9.86 9.73 -4.04
C GLY A 105 -9.84 9.39 -5.52
N ALA A 106 -9.02 10.08 -6.31
CA ALA A 106 -8.83 9.76 -7.72
C ALA A 106 -7.53 10.38 -8.22
N GLU A 107 -6.63 9.54 -8.68
CA GLU A 107 -5.30 9.92 -9.14
C GLU A 107 -5.03 9.37 -10.55
N ILE A 108 -4.03 9.93 -11.22
CA ILE A 108 -3.50 9.36 -12.46
C ILE A 108 -2.12 8.84 -12.09
N GLU A 109 -1.95 7.53 -12.19
CA GLU A 109 -0.68 6.88 -11.89
C GLU A 109 0.24 7.00 -13.11
N ALA A 110 -0.27 6.64 -14.29
CA ALA A 110 0.53 6.60 -15.50
C ALA A 110 -0.25 6.90 -16.79
N TRP A 111 0.46 7.36 -17.81
CA TRP A 111 -0.03 7.45 -19.19
C TRP A 111 0.69 6.47 -20.09
N ILE A 112 -0.05 5.66 -20.83
CA ILE A 112 0.52 4.91 -21.96
C ILE A 112 0.90 5.91 -23.04
N VAL A 113 2.18 5.92 -23.40
CA VAL A 113 2.73 6.83 -24.41
C VAL A 113 3.40 6.07 -25.55
N PRO A 114 3.34 6.58 -26.78
CA PRO A 114 4.13 6.00 -27.86
C PRO A 114 5.62 6.22 -27.57
N LEU A 115 6.46 5.21 -27.84
CA LEU A 115 7.92 5.31 -27.68
C LEU A 115 8.51 6.57 -28.38
N THR A 116 7.88 7.04 -29.46
CA THR A 116 8.31 8.24 -30.19
C THR A 116 8.05 9.57 -29.46
N SER A 117 7.22 9.60 -28.42
CA SER A 117 7.04 10.79 -27.58
C SER A 117 7.97 10.83 -26.36
N VAL A 118 8.68 9.73 -26.08
CA VAL A 118 9.68 9.66 -25.02
C VAL A 118 10.87 10.56 -25.39
N PRO A 119 11.45 11.33 -24.43
CA PRO A 119 12.65 12.13 -24.64
C PRO A 119 13.78 11.33 -25.28
N GLU A 120 14.55 11.95 -26.17
CA GLU A 120 15.54 11.26 -26.99
C GLU A 120 16.54 10.41 -26.19
N LEU A 121 16.97 10.88 -25.02
CA LEU A 121 17.94 10.17 -24.18
C LEU A 121 17.29 8.95 -23.51
N ALA A 122 16.13 9.13 -22.88
CA ALA A 122 15.33 8.03 -22.34
C ALA A 122 14.97 6.99 -23.40
N ARG A 123 14.50 7.42 -24.57
CA ARG A 123 14.14 6.55 -25.69
C ARG A 123 15.33 5.68 -26.13
N ARG A 124 16.53 6.27 -26.24
CA ARG A 124 17.76 5.51 -26.57
C ARG A 124 18.11 4.51 -25.49
N ALA A 125 18.03 4.91 -24.21
CA ALA A 125 18.30 4.00 -23.10
C ALA A 125 17.34 2.80 -23.13
N ILE A 126 16.04 3.03 -23.34
CA ILE A 126 15.04 1.94 -23.50
C ILE A 126 15.41 1.04 -24.68
N GLU A 127 15.75 1.60 -25.85
CA GLU A 127 16.12 0.83 -27.05
C GLU A 127 17.41 0.01 -26.85
N ASP A 128 18.40 0.58 -26.15
CA ASP A 128 19.68 -0.05 -25.85
C ASP A 128 19.49 -1.22 -24.86
N GLU A 129 18.74 -1.01 -23.76
CA GLU A 129 18.42 -2.05 -22.78
C GLU A 129 17.50 -3.14 -23.35
N ALA A 130 16.60 -2.78 -24.28
CA ALA A 130 15.82 -3.77 -25.01
C ALA A 130 16.70 -4.67 -25.88
N ALA A 131 17.85 -4.18 -26.36
CA ALA A 131 18.80 -4.94 -27.18
C ALA A 131 18.14 -5.68 -28.37
N GLY A 132 17.13 -5.05 -28.98
CA GLY A 132 16.32 -5.61 -30.08
C GLY A 132 15.18 -6.54 -29.66
N ALA A 133 14.92 -6.70 -28.36
CA ALA A 133 13.70 -7.31 -27.83
C ALA A 133 12.46 -6.44 -28.14
N ALA A 134 11.27 -7.03 -27.97
CA ALA A 134 10.03 -6.31 -28.25
C ALA A 134 9.68 -5.39 -27.07
N ILE A 135 9.64 -4.08 -27.33
CA ILE A 135 9.05 -3.09 -26.40
C ILE A 135 7.54 -3.15 -26.60
N LEU A 136 6.81 -3.51 -25.55
CA LEU A 136 5.37 -3.80 -25.61
C LEU A 136 4.53 -2.57 -25.32
N GLU A 137 4.92 -1.86 -24.27
CA GLU A 137 4.25 -0.70 -23.72
C GLU A 137 5.30 0.23 -23.12
N VAL A 138 5.02 1.53 -23.18
CA VAL A 138 5.77 2.52 -22.43
C VAL A 138 4.76 3.35 -21.64
N ARG A 139 4.97 3.42 -20.32
CA ARG A 139 4.21 4.25 -19.40
C ARG A 139 5.05 5.48 -19.06
N MET A 140 4.40 6.63 -18.95
CA MET A 140 4.97 7.84 -18.35
C MET A 140 4.30 8.03 -17.00
N GLU A 141 5.11 8.24 -15.97
CA GLU A 141 4.68 8.51 -14.60
C GLU A 141 5.23 9.86 -14.16
N ILE A 142 4.59 10.46 -13.17
CA ILE A 142 5.11 11.64 -12.47
C ILE A 142 5.48 11.17 -11.07
N GLU A 143 6.78 11.15 -10.81
CA GLU A 143 7.32 10.84 -9.49
C GLU A 143 7.49 12.14 -8.72
N GLU A 144 6.57 12.40 -7.78
CA GLU A 144 6.51 13.69 -7.07
C GLU A 144 7.83 14.03 -6.35
N ASP A 145 8.48 13.01 -5.77
CA ASP A 145 9.73 13.17 -5.02
C ASP A 145 10.93 13.50 -5.93
N LEU A 146 10.90 13.01 -7.17
CA LEU A 146 11.93 13.30 -8.18
C LEU A 146 11.64 14.61 -8.92
N GLY A 147 10.37 15.02 -8.99
CA GLY A 147 9.91 16.18 -9.75
C GLY A 147 10.09 16.02 -11.26
N ASP A 148 10.35 14.80 -11.71
CA ASP A 148 10.69 14.43 -13.09
C ASP A 148 9.71 13.38 -13.63
N HIS A 149 9.66 13.29 -14.97
CA HIS A 149 8.94 12.21 -15.63
C HIS A 149 9.80 10.94 -15.64
N VAL A 150 9.26 9.87 -15.08
CA VAL A 150 9.80 8.51 -15.22
C VAL A 150 9.09 7.81 -16.36
N TYR A 151 9.85 7.07 -17.15
CA TYR A 151 9.34 6.25 -18.24
C TYR A 151 9.58 4.80 -17.89
N GLU A 152 8.50 4.06 -17.72
CA GLU A 152 8.55 2.62 -17.53
C GLU A 152 8.31 1.91 -18.86
N ALA A 153 9.13 0.89 -19.18
CA ALA A 153 9.02 0.15 -20.42
C ALA A 153 8.94 -1.36 -20.19
N ASP A 154 7.80 -1.95 -20.58
CA ASP A 154 7.61 -3.40 -20.58
C ASP A 154 8.29 -4.01 -21.80
N ILE A 155 9.32 -4.83 -21.59
CA ILE A 155 10.12 -5.45 -22.64
C ILE A 155 10.00 -6.96 -22.61
N ARG A 156 9.82 -7.58 -23.78
CA ARG A 156 9.77 -9.03 -23.93
C ARG A 156 10.88 -9.57 -24.80
N ASN A 157 11.73 -10.39 -24.17
CA ASN A 157 12.69 -11.24 -24.86
C ASN A 157 12.18 -12.69 -24.94
N ALA A 158 13.02 -13.60 -25.42
CA ALA A 158 12.63 -15.01 -25.61
C ALA A 158 12.36 -15.78 -24.29
N LYS A 159 12.80 -15.25 -23.14
CA LYS A 159 12.73 -15.93 -21.83
C LYS A 159 11.66 -15.32 -20.92
N ARG A 160 11.52 -14.00 -20.90
CA ARG A 160 10.66 -13.28 -19.96
C ARG A 160 10.15 -11.95 -20.52
N THR A 161 9.12 -11.41 -19.87
CA THR A 161 8.85 -9.97 -19.84
C THR A 161 9.58 -9.39 -18.63
N TYR A 162 10.08 -8.16 -18.73
CA TYR A 162 10.66 -7.40 -17.63
C TYR A 162 10.37 -5.92 -17.85
N ALA A 163 10.27 -5.15 -16.77
CA ALA A 163 10.18 -3.70 -16.82
C ALA A 163 11.55 -3.04 -16.64
N LEU A 164 11.61 -1.76 -17.00
CA LEU A 164 12.72 -0.84 -16.77
C LEU A 164 12.11 0.52 -16.44
N ARG A 165 12.64 1.23 -15.45
CA ARG A 165 12.26 2.63 -15.18
C ARG A 165 13.44 3.55 -15.51
N ILE A 166 13.18 4.53 -16.35
CA ILE A 166 14.21 5.44 -16.92
C ILE A 166 13.76 6.90 -16.78
N LEU A 167 14.64 7.75 -16.27
CA LEU A 167 14.42 9.20 -16.23
C LEU A 167 14.51 9.82 -17.63
N GLY A 168 13.87 10.98 -17.82
CA GLY A 168 13.88 11.71 -19.10
C GLY A 168 15.27 12.03 -19.66
N ASP A 169 16.31 12.06 -18.82
CA ASP A 169 17.70 12.27 -19.21
C ASP A 169 18.46 11.00 -19.66
N GLY A 170 17.78 9.84 -19.63
CA GLY A 170 18.33 8.54 -20.01
C GLY A 170 18.94 7.73 -18.87
N THR A 171 18.86 8.20 -17.62
CA THR A 171 19.31 7.45 -16.45
C THR A 171 18.38 6.26 -16.17
N LEU A 172 18.91 5.04 -16.19
CA LEU A 172 18.22 3.84 -15.70
C LEU A 172 18.20 3.88 -14.17
N ILE A 173 16.99 3.90 -13.60
CA ILE A 173 16.80 3.94 -12.15
C ILE A 173 16.33 2.61 -11.58
N GLU A 174 15.70 1.75 -12.39
CA GLU A 174 15.23 0.44 -11.95
C GLU A 174 15.12 -0.54 -13.11
N ARG A 175 15.31 -1.83 -12.84
CA ARG A 175 15.02 -2.92 -13.78
C ARG A 175 14.71 -4.25 -13.08
N ASP A 176 13.76 -4.99 -13.62
CA ASP A 176 13.54 -6.37 -13.15
C ASP A 176 14.69 -7.25 -13.61
N ILE A 177 15.25 -7.97 -12.64
CA ILE A 177 16.34 -8.92 -12.84
C ILE A 177 15.91 -10.32 -12.42
N THR A 178 16.83 -11.27 -12.61
CA THR A 178 16.65 -12.64 -12.12
C THR A 178 17.83 -13.01 -11.24
N LEU A 179 17.65 -14.05 -10.42
CA LEU A 179 18.70 -14.50 -9.49
C LEU A 179 20.06 -14.76 -10.16
N ASP A 180 20.09 -15.18 -11.43
CA ASP A 180 21.34 -15.41 -12.18
C ASP A 180 22.05 -14.13 -12.64
N MET A 181 21.40 -12.98 -12.53
CA MET A 181 21.96 -11.66 -12.82
C MET A 181 22.60 -10.99 -11.59
N LEU A 182 22.28 -11.48 -10.38
CA LEU A 182 22.78 -10.90 -9.13
C LEU A 182 24.30 -11.07 -8.98
N PRO A 183 25.00 -10.08 -8.40
CA PRO A 183 26.33 -10.28 -7.87
C PRO A 183 26.36 -11.40 -6.82
N PRO A 184 27.48 -12.12 -6.65
CA PRO A 184 27.56 -13.23 -5.70
C PRO A 184 27.20 -12.85 -4.26
N GLY A 185 27.57 -11.64 -3.80
CA GLY A 185 27.25 -11.14 -2.47
C GLY A 185 25.75 -10.99 -2.26
N ALA A 186 25.12 -10.19 -3.13
CA ALA A 186 23.67 -9.99 -3.17
C ALA A 186 22.89 -11.31 -3.27
N TYR A 187 23.26 -12.20 -4.20
CA TYR A 187 22.64 -13.52 -4.36
C TYR A 187 22.57 -14.29 -3.05
N TRP A 188 23.71 -14.41 -2.36
CA TRP A 188 23.75 -15.17 -1.12
C TRP A 188 23.01 -14.49 0.03
N ALA A 189 22.98 -13.16 0.06
CA ALA A 189 22.21 -12.42 1.06
C ALA A 189 20.71 -12.67 0.89
N LEU A 190 20.17 -12.46 -0.31
CA LEU A 190 18.74 -12.58 -0.60
C LEU A 190 18.26 -14.03 -0.51
N VAL A 191 19.01 -14.99 -1.03
CA VAL A 191 18.66 -16.43 -0.89
C VAL A 191 18.67 -16.88 0.58
N ARG A 192 19.53 -16.30 1.43
CA ARG A 192 19.50 -16.56 2.88
C ARG A 192 18.30 -15.90 3.54
N ALA A 193 17.96 -14.68 3.15
CA ALA A 193 16.80 -13.96 3.68
C ALA A 193 15.49 -14.68 3.34
N ALA A 194 15.39 -15.24 2.14
CA ALA A 194 14.24 -16.02 1.68
C ALA A 194 14.15 -17.45 2.26
N GLN A 195 14.97 -17.81 3.25
CA GLN A 195 14.91 -19.16 3.86
C GLN A 195 13.57 -19.41 4.52
N GLY A 196 12.83 -20.40 4.01
CA GLY A 196 11.48 -20.73 4.48
C GLY A 196 10.37 -19.97 3.74
N GLY A 197 10.73 -19.14 2.76
CA GLY A 197 9.83 -18.44 1.86
C GLY A 197 10.26 -18.58 0.40
N TRP A 198 9.87 -17.61 -0.41
CA TRP A 198 10.31 -17.47 -1.80
C TRP A 198 10.40 -15.99 -2.16
N ILE A 199 11.30 -15.67 -3.10
CA ILE A 199 11.41 -14.36 -3.73
C ILE A 199 10.34 -14.29 -4.82
N VAL A 200 9.46 -13.29 -4.78
CA VAL A 200 8.40 -13.08 -5.78
C VAL A 200 8.82 -12.05 -6.85
N GLU A 201 9.65 -11.09 -6.46
CA GLU A 201 10.12 -10.00 -7.31
C GLU A 201 11.57 -9.67 -6.96
N LEU A 202 12.31 -9.13 -7.94
CA LEU A 202 13.73 -8.88 -7.79
C LEU A 202 14.18 -7.80 -8.76
N ASP A 203 14.67 -6.70 -8.20
CA ASP A 203 15.01 -5.50 -8.95
C ASP A 203 16.45 -5.08 -8.71
N GLU A 204 17.02 -4.42 -9.72
CA GLU A 204 18.25 -3.65 -9.57
C GLU A 204 17.89 -2.17 -9.64
N GLU A 205 18.20 -1.44 -8.58
CA GLU A 205 17.78 -0.05 -8.39
C GLU A 205 18.96 0.89 -8.22
N LEU A 206 18.83 2.08 -8.77
CA LEU A 206 19.78 3.18 -8.61
C LEU A 206 19.09 4.32 -7.86
N HIS A 207 19.18 4.28 -6.53
CA HIS A 207 18.69 5.34 -5.66
C HIS A 207 19.85 6.19 -5.13
N ASP A 208 19.78 7.52 -5.26
CA ASP A 208 20.83 8.45 -4.82
C ASP A 208 22.25 8.11 -5.34
N GLY A 209 22.33 7.57 -6.56
CA GLY A 209 23.58 7.15 -7.19
C GLY A 209 24.22 5.90 -6.57
N LYS A 210 23.48 5.16 -5.74
CA LYS A 210 23.90 3.88 -5.17
C LYS A 210 23.08 2.77 -5.82
N LEU A 211 23.79 1.76 -6.30
CA LEU A 211 23.17 0.57 -6.86
C LEU A 211 22.81 -0.41 -5.74
N THR A 212 21.54 -0.79 -5.67
CA THR A 212 20.99 -1.80 -4.76
C THR A 212 20.32 -2.92 -5.54
N TYR A 213 20.12 -4.03 -4.85
CA TYR A 213 19.36 -5.18 -5.35
C TYR A 213 18.24 -5.44 -4.34
N GLU A 214 17.02 -5.24 -4.78
CA GLU A 214 15.83 -5.35 -3.96
C GLU A 214 15.13 -6.68 -4.23
N ALA A 215 14.49 -7.25 -3.20
CA ALA A 215 13.68 -8.44 -3.34
C ALA A 215 12.43 -8.36 -2.46
N ASN A 216 11.28 -8.58 -3.07
CA ASN A 216 10.05 -8.91 -2.36
C ASN A 216 10.05 -10.40 -2.02
N ILE A 217 9.94 -10.71 -0.72
CA ILE A 217 10.08 -12.04 -0.14
C ILE A 217 8.83 -12.38 0.64
N VAL A 218 8.19 -13.49 0.27
CA VAL A 218 7.02 -14.01 0.98
C VAL A 218 7.42 -15.14 1.91
N ILE A 219 7.23 -14.95 3.22
CA ILE A 219 7.42 -15.98 4.25
C ILE A 219 6.07 -16.23 4.94
N GLY A 220 5.39 -17.31 4.51
CA GLY A 220 4.08 -17.67 5.03
C GLY A 220 2.96 -16.76 4.49
N ARG A 221 2.53 -15.76 5.28
CA ARG A 221 1.53 -14.76 4.89
C ARG A 221 2.05 -13.32 4.99
N VAL A 222 3.35 -13.19 5.22
CA VAL A 222 4.02 -11.90 5.35
C VAL A 222 4.88 -11.76 4.12
N GLU A 223 4.69 -10.65 3.42
CA GLU A 223 5.61 -10.13 2.43
C GLU A 223 6.55 -9.16 3.14
N LEU A 224 7.81 -9.13 2.74
CA LEU A 224 8.80 -8.17 3.21
C LEU A 224 9.72 -7.85 2.05
N GLU A 225 10.24 -6.64 2.04
CA GLU A 225 11.13 -6.14 1.02
C GLU A 225 12.52 -5.97 1.64
N ILE A 226 13.56 -6.42 0.95
CA ILE A 226 14.95 -6.28 1.38
C ILE A 226 15.79 -5.78 0.23
N SER A 227 16.46 -4.66 0.43
CA SER A 227 17.46 -4.13 -0.47
C SER A 227 18.87 -4.35 0.08
N VAL A 228 19.76 -4.89 -0.77
CA VAL A 228 21.17 -5.16 -0.44
C VAL A 228 22.11 -4.52 -1.44
N ASP A 229 23.36 -4.26 -1.04
CA ASP A 229 24.41 -3.90 -1.99
C ASP A 229 24.99 -5.14 -2.72
N ALA A 230 25.89 -4.91 -3.68
CA ALA A 230 26.53 -5.98 -4.45
C ALA A 230 27.33 -6.98 -3.60
N ASP A 231 27.85 -6.55 -2.44
CA ASP A 231 28.58 -7.39 -1.48
C ASP A 231 27.64 -8.18 -0.55
N GLY A 232 26.34 -7.89 -0.60
CA GLY A 232 25.30 -8.52 0.19
C GLY A 232 25.11 -7.89 1.57
N ASN A 233 25.57 -6.67 1.78
CA ASN A 233 25.24 -5.91 2.98
C ASN A 233 23.82 -5.36 2.85
N VAL A 234 23.03 -5.48 3.90
CA VAL A 234 21.67 -4.93 3.95
C VAL A 234 21.73 -3.41 3.95
N VAL A 235 21.02 -2.80 3.01
CA VAL A 235 20.84 -1.36 2.89
C VAL A 235 19.52 -0.98 3.57
N GLU A 236 18.45 -1.70 3.26
CA GLU A 236 17.09 -1.42 3.75
C GLU A 236 16.31 -2.71 3.96
N VAL A 237 15.33 -2.65 4.88
CA VAL A 237 14.36 -3.72 5.11
C VAL A 237 13.02 -3.07 5.43
N ASN A 238 12.05 -3.27 4.56
CA ASN A 238 10.69 -2.78 4.74
C ASN A 238 9.76 -3.95 5.11
N TYR A 239 8.92 -3.69 6.10
CA TYR A 239 7.89 -4.60 6.56
C TYR A 239 6.54 -3.92 6.32
N PRO A 240 5.49 -4.68 5.97
CA PRO A 240 4.13 -4.17 5.92
C PRO A 240 3.65 -3.71 7.29
#